data_AF-G1KQM9-F1
#
_entry.id   AF-G1KQM9-F1
#
_cell.length_a   1.000
_cell.length_b   1.000
_cell.length_c   1.000
_cell.angle_alpha   90.00
_cell.angle_beta   90.00
_cell.angle_gamma   90.00
#
_symmetry.space_group_name_H-M   'P 1'
#
loop_
_entity.id
_entity.type
_entity.pdbx_description
1 polymer ?
#
loop_
_entity_poly.entity_id
_entity_poly.type
_entity_poly.pdbx_seq_one_letter_code
_entity_poly.pdbx_strand_id
1 'polypeptide(L)'
;MEEDSKPLLIPVGGDENDVGVLNIQFNPEDLKCKRPFHIEPTNIVNVNDDMQRVTAEASAMNKRIHYYSRLSSPSDRALVAPDHVLPAAEEIYVYSPLGTAFKVDSCADGSGKNSSLVTIFMIWNTMMGTSILSIPWGIKQAGFTTGIIIILLMGILTLYCCYRVVKSRTMIPSIDTSTWEFPDVCKYYFGSFGQWSSLLFSLVSLIGAMVVYWVLMSNFLFNTGKFIYNYVHDINITDIVPGTNGSNRVICPNDGGQEIPGNRTSLFLSTGDAGFEEFEEWWSKSKTVPFYLIIILLLLNFKSPSFFAKFNILGTVSVVYLVILVTVKAAHLGFHLEFDWSQTSEYFVPEFRLKFPQLTGVLTLAFFIHNCIITLLKNNKNQENNVRDLSIAYFLVGITYLYVGVLIFAAFPSPPLSKECIEQNFLDNFPSNDIMSFLARIFLLFQMITVYPLLGYLARVQLLGHIFGNVYPSFLHVFILNLAIVGVGIVMARFYPNIGGIIRYSGATCGLAFVFVYPSLIYIISLHREGRLTWLGLSIHIFIILLGVANLVAQFLM
;
A
#
# COMPACT_ATOMS: atom_id res chain seq x y z
N MET A 1 -34.80 68.23 -50.35
CA MET A 1 -33.54 68.79 -49.84
C MET A 1 -32.90 67.68 -49.03
N GLU A 2 -31.76 67.09 -49.34
CA GLU A 2 -30.66 67.25 -50.29
C GLU A 2 -30.03 65.83 -50.31
N GLU A 3 -29.59 65.26 -51.43
CA GLU A 3 -28.24 65.44 -51.99
C GLU A 3 -27.13 65.23 -50.93
N ASP A 4 -26.06 64.47 -51.14
CA ASP A 4 -25.61 63.70 -52.29
C ASP A 4 -24.35 62.90 -51.89
N SER A 5 -23.80 62.15 -52.85
CA SER A 5 -22.41 61.65 -52.95
C SER A 5 -22.17 60.13 -52.81
N LYS A 6 -22.47 59.43 -53.91
CA LYS A 6 -21.54 58.47 -54.58
C LYS A 6 -20.36 59.28 -55.20
N PRO A 7 -19.23 58.73 -55.73
CA PRO A 7 -19.04 57.41 -56.36
C PRO A 7 -17.61 56.81 -56.25
N LEU A 8 -17.36 55.67 -56.92
CA LEU A 8 -16.25 55.37 -57.88
C LEU A 8 -16.04 53.84 -57.97
N LEU A 9 -16.52 53.24 -59.08
CA LEU A 9 -15.74 52.68 -60.21
C LEU A 9 -15.05 51.34 -59.87
N ILE A 10 -15.65 50.21 -60.26
CA ILE A 10 -15.58 49.48 -61.56
C ILE A 10 -14.36 48.53 -61.64
N PRO A 11 -14.54 47.29 -62.15
CA PRO A 11 -13.89 46.07 -61.68
C PRO A 11 -12.88 45.47 -62.67
N VAL A 12 -12.12 44.44 -62.27
CA VAL A 12 -11.84 43.19 -63.04
C VAL A 12 -11.10 42.18 -62.12
N GLY A 13 -11.71 41.00 -61.93
CA GLY A 13 -11.07 39.68 -62.07
C GLY A 13 -10.35 39.02 -60.89
N GLY A 14 -10.96 37.96 -60.34
CA GLY A 14 -10.26 36.73 -59.94
C GLY A 14 -10.31 36.32 -58.46
N ASP A 15 -11.17 35.34 -58.17
CA ASP A 15 -11.20 34.39 -57.04
C ASP A 15 -11.06 34.89 -55.59
N GLU A 16 -12.16 34.78 -54.82
CA GLU A 16 -12.22 34.01 -53.57
C GLU A 16 -13.64 34.03 -52.95
N ASN A 17 -14.10 32.82 -52.56
CA ASN A 17 -15.03 32.48 -51.47
C ASN A 17 -16.20 33.43 -51.12
N ASP A 18 -17.42 33.05 -51.56
CA ASP A 18 -18.63 33.13 -50.72
C ASP A 18 -19.77 32.31 -51.34
N VAL A 19 -20.28 31.30 -50.63
CA VAL A 19 -21.46 30.52 -51.07
C VAL A 19 -22.62 30.81 -50.11
N GLY A 20 -23.42 31.79 -50.49
CA GLY A 20 -24.74 32.03 -49.94
C GLY A 20 -25.80 31.11 -50.55
N VAL A 21 -26.54 30.45 -49.65
CA VAL A 21 -28.01 30.34 -49.59
C VAL A 21 -28.77 30.03 -50.90
N LEU A 22 -29.33 28.82 -50.98
CA LEU A 22 -30.47 28.51 -51.85
C LEU A 22 -31.79 28.63 -51.07
N ASN A 23 -32.69 29.45 -51.60
CA ASN A 23 -34.06 29.72 -51.15
C ASN A 23 -34.91 28.45 -50.98
N ILE A 24 -35.61 28.32 -49.85
CA ILE A 24 -36.84 27.53 -49.74
C ILE A 24 -37.96 28.46 -49.22
N GLN A 25 -38.95 28.71 -50.07
CA GLN A 25 -40.17 29.48 -49.78
C GLN A 25 -41.05 28.73 -48.76
N PHE A 26 -41.43 29.40 -47.67
CA PHE A 26 -42.44 28.91 -46.73
C PHE A 26 -43.85 29.29 -47.21
N ASN A 27 -44.77 28.32 -47.18
CA ASN A 27 -46.19 28.51 -47.43
C ASN A 27 -46.90 28.91 -46.12
N PRO A 28 -47.82 29.88 -46.06
CA PRO A 28 -48.31 30.45 -44.79
C PRO A 28 -49.32 29.59 -44.01
N GLU A 29 -49.59 28.35 -44.40
CA GLU A 29 -50.58 27.48 -43.72
C GLU A 29 -49.99 26.47 -42.71
N ASP A 30 -48.66 26.41 -42.53
CA ASP A 30 -48.02 25.47 -41.59
C ASP A 30 -47.95 25.96 -40.13
N LEU A 31 -48.61 27.08 -39.81
CA LEU A 31 -48.65 27.67 -38.46
C LEU A 31 -49.91 27.25 -37.69
N LYS A 32 -50.12 25.94 -37.51
CA LYS A 32 -51.00 25.42 -36.45
C LYS A 32 -50.33 24.32 -35.63
N CYS A 33 -49.71 24.77 -34.54
CA CYS A 33 -49.42 24.03 -33.30
C CYS A 33 -48.67 22.69 -33.43
N LYS A 34 -47.43 22.69 -33.93
CA LYS A 34 -46.42 21.74 -33.43
C LYS A 34 -45.71 22.35 -32.23
N ARG A 35 -46.13 21.95 -31.03
CA ARG A 35 -45.28 22.13 -29.83
C ARG A 35 -43.97 21.36 -30.09
N PRO A 36 -42.80 21.95 -29.89
CA PRO A 36 -41.56 21.20 -29.98
C PRO A 36 -41.52 20.25 -28.77
N PHE A 37 -41.47 18.95 -29.05
CA PHE A 37 -41.23 17.86 -28.11
C PHE A 37 -42.37 17.55 -27.12
N HIS A 38 -43.33 16.75 -27.59
CA HIS A 38 -44.05 15.82 -26.71
C HIS A 38 -43.67 14.39 -27.11
N ILE A 39 -42.96 13.68 -26.24
CA ILE A 39 -42.61 12.27 -26.40
C ILE A 39 -43.50 11.50 -25.41
N GLU A 40 -44.36 10.62 -25.92
CA GLU A 40 -45.24 9.82 -25.07
C GLU A 40 -44.43 8.90 -24.13
N PRO A 41 -44.84 8.78 -22.85
CA PRO A 41 -44.22 7.83 -21.93
C PRO A 41 -44.82 6.44 -22.14
N THR A 42 -44.24 5.64 -23.03
CA THR A 42 -44.63 4.22 -23.18
C THR A 42 -43.59 3.30 -22.54
N ASN A 43 -43.72 3.14 -21.22
CA ASN A 43 -43.98 1.86 -20.53
C ASN A 43 -43.82 2.05 -19.03
N ILE A 44 -44.95 2.37 -18.39
CA ILE A 44 -45.13 2.32 -16.94
C ILE A 44 -45.51 0.88 -16.58
N VAL A 45 -44.79 0.24 -15.66
CA VAL A 45 -45.39 -0.66 -14.66
C VAL A 45 -44.65 -0.45 -13.31
N ASN A 46 -45.39 0.03 -12.31
CA ASN A 46 -45.13 -0.17 -10.87
C ASN A 46 -45.51 -1.63 -10.53
N VAL A 47 -44.86 -2.35 -9.63
CA VAL A 47 -44.93 -2.17 -8.18
C VAL A 47 -43.75 -2.93 -7.53
N ASN A 48 -43.03 -2.21 -6.66
CA ASN A 48 -42.01 -2.61 -5.68
C ASN A 48 -40.53 -2.77 -6.12
N ASP A 49 -39.72 -1.95 -5.44
CA ASP A 49 -38.27 -1.93 -5.18
C ASP A 49 -37.27 -1.61 -6.30
N ASP A 50 -36.80 -0.34 -6.23
CA ASP A 50 -35.44 0.16 -6.45
C ASP A 50 -34.56 -0.54 -7.50
N MET A 51 -34.87 -0.29 -8.77
CA MET A 51 -33.87 -0.25 -9.83
C MET A 51 -33.93 1.10 -10.53
N GLN A 52 -32.81 1.81 -10.45
CA GLN A 52 -32.57 3.16 -10.97
C GLN A 52 -33.07 3.27 -12.43
N ARG A 53 -34.20 3.95 -12.61
CA ARG A 53 -34.85 4.15 -13.93
C ARG A 53 -33.95 4.99 -14.84
N VAL A 54 -33.92 4.64 -16.12
CA VAL A 54 -33.29 5.44 -17.18
C VAL A 54 -33.92 6.84 -17.17
N THR A 55 -33.12 7.88 -16.91
CA THR A 55 -33.58 9.27 -16.95
C THR A 55 -34.12 9.61 -18.34
N ALA A 56 -35.18 10.42 -18.40
CA ALA A 56 -35.77 10.84 -19.68
C ALA A 56 -34.73 11.50 -20.60
N GLU A 57 -33.76 12.18 -20.01
CA GLU A 57 -32.59 12.78 -20.68
C GLU A 57 -31.69 11.74 -21.36
N ALA A 58 -31.35 10.65 -20.67
CA ALA A 58 -30.52 9.57 -21.21
C ALA A 58 -31.21 8.84 -22.38
N SER A 59 -32.53 8.62 -22.28
CA SER A 59 -33.34 8.04 -23.36
C SER A 59 -33.41 8.95 -24.60
N ALA A 60 -33.60 10.25 -24.38
CA ALA A 60 -33.61 11.24 -25.45
C ALA A 60 -32.24 11.33 -26.14
N MET A 61 -31.15 11.27 -25.38
CA MET A 61 -29.78 11.27 -25.89
C MET A 61 -29.46 10.05 -26.74
N ASN A 62 -29.83 8.85 -26.29
CA ASN A 62 -29.61 7.61 -27.05
C ASN A 62 -30.32 7.64 -28.42
N LYS A 63 -31.56 8.16 -28.46
CA LYS A 63 -32.29 8.35 -29.72
C LYS A 63 -31.59 9.34 -30.67
N ARG A 64 -30.98 10.41 -30.14
CA ARG A 64 -30.19 11.35 -30.94
C ARG A 64 -28.95 10.69 -31.54
N ILE A 65 -28.18 9.95 -30.75
CA ILE A 65 -26.98 9.25 -31.23
C ILE A 65 -27.34 8.22 -32.31
N HIS A 66 -28.40 7.43 -32.08
CA HIS A 66 -28.88 6.48 -33.08
C HIS A 66 -29.31 7.15 -34.39
N TYR A 67 -29.92 8.33 -34.32
CA TYR A 67 -30.28 9.10 -35.49
C TYR A 67 -29.05 9.52 -36.30
N TYR A 68 -28.03 10.10 -35.66
CA TYR A 68 -26.76 10.44 -36.36
C TYR A 68 -26.04 9.21 -36.92
N SER A 69 -26.03 8.09 -36.18
CA SER A 69 -25.43 6.83 -36.65
C SER A 69 -26.12 6.25 -37.90
N ARG A 70 -27.40 6.57 -38.10
CA ARG A 70 -28.16 6.17 -39.29
C ARG A 70 -27.96 7.13 -40.47
N LEU A 71 -27.56 8.37 -40.20
CA LEU A 71 -27.22 9.36 -41.22
C LEU A 71 -25.79 9.19 -41.73
N SER A 72 -24.87 8.70 -40.90
CA SER A 72 -23.49 8.44 -41.31
C SER A 72 -23.38 7.17 -42.17
N SER A 73 -23.25 7.34 -43.49
CA SER A 73 -22.65 6.31 -44.34
C SER A 73 -21.14 6.26 -44.06
N PRO A 74 -20.47 5.08 -44.04
CA PRO A 74 -19.05 4.96 -43.69
C PRO A 74 -18.08 5.79 -44.56
N SER A 75 -18.54 6.37 -45.66
CA SER A 75 -17.76 7.21 -46.58
C SER A 75 -17.85 8.73 -46.33
N ASP A 76 -18.85 9.23 -45.58
CA ASP A 76 -19.09 10.68 -45.43
C ASP A 76 -18.75 11.19 -44.02
N ARG A 77 -17.55 11.76 -43.86
CA ARG A 77 -17.09 12.39 -42.61
C ARG A 77 -17.86 13.67 -42.22
N ALA A 78 -18.62 14.26 -43.15
CA ALA A 78 -19.41 15.46 -42.90
C ALA A 78 -20.69 15.21 -42.07
N LEU A 79 -21.12 13.94 -41.93
CA LEU A 79 -22.35 13.54 -41.24
C LEU A 79 -22.07 12.90 -39.86
N VAL A 80 -20.86 13.08 -39.33
CA VAL A 80 -20.51 12.69 -37.97
C VAL A 80 -21.18 13.63 -36.97
N ALA A 81 -21.69 13.08 -35.87
CA ALA A 81 -22.34 13.87 -34.82
C ALA A 81 -21.38 14.98 -34.31
N PRO A 82 -21.80 16.25 -34.30
CA PRO A 82 -20.97 17.34 -33.78
C PRO A 82 -20.60 17.16 -32.30
N ASP A 83 -19.43 17.65 -31.88
CA ASP A 83 -18.88 17.42 -30.53
C ASP A 83 -19.77 17.94 -29.39
N HIS A 84 -20.58 18.97 -29.62
CA HIS A 84 -21.53 19.50 -28.63
C HIS A 84 -22.81 18.64 -28.50
N VAL A 85 -23.01 17.68 -29.40
CA VAL A 85 -24.13 16.72 -29.40
C VAL A 85 -23.73 15.40 -28.75
N LEU A 86 -22.42 15.10 -28.75
CA LEU A 86 -21.86 13.96 -28.03
C LEU A 86 -21.86 14.26 -26.52
N PRO A 87 -22.24 13.29 -25.67
CA PRO A 87 -22.15 13.45 -24.22
C PRO A 87 -20.71 13.76 -23.81
N ALA A 88 -20.55 14.62 -22.81
CA ALA A 88 -19.30 14.64 -22.05
C ALA A 88 -19.03 13.22 -21.51
N ALA A 89 -17.76 12.84 -21.36
CA ALA A 89 -17.38 11.47 -20.94
C ALA A 89 -18.00 11.03 -19.60
N GLU A 90 -18.51 11.98 -18.82
CA GLU A 90 -19.17 11.84 -17.52
C GLU A 90 -20.65 11.38 -17.60
N GLU A 91 -21.24 11.38 -18.79
CA GLU A 91 -22.66 11.10 -19.05
C GLU A 91 -22.91 9.84 -19.91
N ILE A 92 -21.93 8.94 -20.02
CA ILE A 92 -22.05 7.73 -20.85
C ILE A 92 -22.87 6.66 -20.09
N TYR A 93 -24.03 6.29 -20.65
CA TYR A 93 -24.88 5.20 -20.15
C TYR A 93 -24.74 3.96 -21.04
N VAL A 94 -24.52 2.79 -20.46
CA VAL A 94 -24.51 1.50 -21.18
C VAL A 94 -25.84 0.79 -20.99
N TYR A 95 -26.52 0.52 -22.09
CA TYR A 95 -27.78 -0.21 -22.13
C TYR A 95 -27.52 -1.72 -22.12
N SER A 96 -28.11 -2.42 -21.15
CA SER A 96 -28.21 -3.87 -21.10
C SER A 96 -29.22 -4.38 -22.15
N PRO A 97 -29.01 -5.57 -22.73
CA PRO A 97 -30.01 -6.24 -23.58
C PRO A 97 -31.37 -6.44 -22.89
N LEU A 98 -31.42 -6.39 -21.55
CA LEU A 98 -32.66 -6.47 -20.76
C LEU A 98 -33.37 -5.11 -20.55
N GLY A 99 -32.95 -4.05 -21.25
CA GLY A 99 -33.64 -2.75 -21.23
C GLY A 99 -33.28 -1.84 -20.05
N THR A 100 -32.25 -2.18 -19.28
CA THR A 100 -31.73 -1.37 -18.17
C THR A 100 -30.53 -0.55 -18.64
N ALA A 101 -30.53 0.77 -18.43
CA ALA A 101 -29.35 1.60 -18.68
C ALA A 101 -28.59 1.79 -17.37
N PHE A 102 -27.35 1.34 -17.33
CA PHE A 102 -26.44 1.62 -16.24
C PHE A 102 -25.64 2.85 -16.59
N LYS A 103 -25.59 3.84 -15.68
CA LYS A 103 -24.56 4.88 -15.77
C LYS A 103 -23.23 4.14 -15.67
N VAL A 104 -22.46 4.15 -16.74
CA VAL A 104 -21.06 3.76 -16.61
C VAL A 104 -20.45 4.93 -15.89
N ASP A 105 -20.08 4.73 -14.63
CA ASP A 105 -19.05 5.56 -14.03
C ASP A 105 -17.80 5.29 -14.87
N SER A 106 -17.71 6.01 -16.01
CA SER A 106 -16.49 6.13 -16.79
C SER A 106 -15.40 6.41 -15.79
N CYS A 107 -14.30 5.68 -15.90
CA CYS A 107 -13.09 5.98 -15.15
C CYS A 107 -12.87 7.49 -15.26
N ALA A 108 -13.13 8.20 -14.17
CA ALA A 108 -12.80 9.60 -14.06
C ALA A 108 -11.27 9.65 -14.06
N ASP A 109 -10.69 9.69 -15.26
CA ASP A 109 -9.35 10.17 -15.47
C ASP A 109 -9.37 11.66 -15.10
N GLY A 110 -9.15 11.95 -13.82
CA GLY A 110 -8.81 13.30 -13.36
C GLY A 110 -9.49 13.79 -12.08
N SER A 111 -10.68 13.33 -11.70
CA SER A 111 -11.33 13.77 -10.46
C SER A 111 -11.16 12.71 -9.35
N GLY A 112 -10.24 12.98 -8.43
CA GLY A 112 -10.02 12.10 -7.30
C GLY A 112 -11.30 11.93 -6.47
N LYS A 113 -11.66 10.69 -6.17
CA LYS A 113 -12.88 10.35 -5.42
C LYS A 113 -12.72 10.54 -3.92
N ASN A 114 -11.49 10.52 -3.42
CA ASN A 114 -11.20 10.48 -1.98
C ASN A 114 -11.03 11.88 -1.40
N SER A 115 -11.53 12.11 -0.20
CA SER A 115 -11.22 13.33 0.56
C SER A 115 -9.77 13.30 1.06
N SER A 116 -9.21 14.49 1.38
CA SER A 116 -7.87 14.61 1.97
C SER A 116 -7.69 13.75 3.23
N LEU A 117 -8.70 13.70 4.11
CA LEU A 117 -8.64 12.90 5.34
C LEU A 117 -8.58 11.41 5.05
N VAL A 118 -9.40 10.93 4.11
CA VAL A 118 -9.37 9.53 3.67
C VAL A 118 -8.00 9.20 3.06
N THR A 119 -7.43 10.11 2.27
CA THR A 119 -6.10 9.93 1.68
C THR A 119 -5.00 9.82 2.74
N ILE A 120 -4.99 10.72 3.74
CA ILE A 120 -4.06 10.65 4.88
C ILE A 120 -4.18 9.30 5.59
N PHE A 121 -5.42 8.87 5.84
CA PHE A 121 -5.69 7.64 6.56
C PHE A 121 -5.33 6.40 5.74
N MET A 122 -5.53 6.42 4.42
CA MET A 122 -5.09 5.37 3.51
C MET A 122 -3.57 5.24 3.48
N ILE A 123 -2.85 6.37 3.42
CA ILE A 123 -1.38 6.39 3.48
C ILE A 123 -0.90 5.81 4.82
N TRP A 124 -1.49 6.28 5.92
CA TRP A 124 -1.17 5.78 7.27
C TRP A 124 -1.45 4.28 7.38
N ASN A 125 -2.64 3.81 7.00
CA ASN A 125 -3.02 2.39 7.06
C ASN A 125 -2.20 1.49 6.13
N THR A 126 -1.66 2.04 5.04
CA THR A 126 -0.79 1.27 4.11
C THR A 126 0.62 1.10 4.69
N MET A 127 1.16 2.09 5.40
CA MET A 127 2.43 1.97 6.11
C MET A 127 2.29 1.21 7.44
N MET A 128 1.13 1.33 8.10
CA MET A 128 0.82 0.59 9.31
C MET A 128 0.56 -0.88 9.00
N GLY A 129 1.42 -1.74 9.50
CA GLY A 129 1.29 -3.18 9.31
C GLY A 129 2.31 -3.92 10.15
N THR A 130 2.87 -5.00 9.60
CA THR A 130 3.86 -5.87 10.26
C THR A 130 5.10 -5.13 10.78
N SER A 131 5.47 -4.01 10.16
CA SER A 131 6.64 -3.21 10.52
C SER A 131 6.61 -2.75 11.97
N ILE A 132 5.43 -2.38 12.50
CA ILE A 132 5.27 -1.89 13.88
C ILE A 132 5.70 -2.91 14.93
N LEU A 133 5.57 -4.21 14.62
CA LEU A 133 5.91 -5.31 15.53
C LEU A 133 7.42 -5.41 15.80
N SER A 134 8.23 -4.87 14.90
CA SER A 134 9.69 -4.94 14.93
C SER A 134 10.38 -3.66 15.42
N ILE A 135 9.63 -2.57 15.64
CA ILE A 135 10.19 -1.30 16.10
C ILE A 135 10.83 -1.41 17.50
N PRO A 136 10.22 -2.05 18.51
CA PRO A 136 10.86 -2.19 19.83
C PRO A 136 12.20 -2.94 19.76
N TRP A 137 12.26 -4.00 18.93
CA TRP A 137 13.50 -4.72 18.66
C TRP A 137 14.53 -3.86 17.95
N GLY A 138 14.13 -3.02 16.99
CA GLY A 138 15.03 -2.08 16.33
C GLY A 138 15.63 -1.07 17.31
N ILE A 139 14.81 -0.52 18.23
CA ILE A 139 15.29 0.37 19.31
C ILE A 139 16.30 -0.38 20.19
N LYS A 140 16.02 -1.64 20.56
CA LYS A 140 16.97 -2.49 21.29
C LYS A 140 18.32 -2.64 20.58
N GLN A 141 18.34 -2.80 19.26
CA GLN A 141 19.59 -2.92 18.49
C GLN A 141 20.39 -1.62 18.42
N ALA A 142 19.72 -0.47 18.40
CA ALA A 142 20.37 0.84 18.35
C ALA A 142 20.75 1.39 19.74
N GLY A 143 20.03 0.97 20.78
CA GLY A 143 19.99 1.66 22.07
C GLY A 143 18.80 2.64 22.13
N PHE A 144 18.30 2.93 23.32
CA PHE A 144 17.02 3.63 23.48
C PHE A 144 17.06 5.06 22.94
N THR A 145 17.97 5.90 23.44
CA THR A 145 18.14 7.30 23.00
C THR A 145 18.50 7.37 21.52
N THR A 146 19.46 6.56 21.08
CA THR A 146 19.91 6.50 19.67
C THR A 146 18.78 6.05 18.75
N GLY A 147 17.98 5.08 19.18
CA GLY A 147 16.82 4.56 18.44
C GLY A 147 15.75 5.62 18.22
N ILE A 148 15.40 6.40 19.25
CA ILE A 148 14.46 7.52 19.14
C ILE A 148 14.94 8.55 18.11
N ILE A 149 16.22 8.95 18.20
CA ILE A 149 16.82 9.91 17.27
C ILE A 149 16.78 9.37 15.83
N ILE A 150 17.12 8.10 15.63
CA ILE A 150 17.11 7.46 14.31
C ILE A 150 15.69 7.38 13.74
N ILE A 151 14.67 7.06 14.53
CA ILE A 151 13.27 7.03 14.08
C ILE A 151 12.85 8.41 13.54
N LEU A 152 13.19 9.49 14.26
CA LEU A 152 12.88 10.86 13.84
C LEU A 152 13.65 11.26 12.58
N LEU A 153 14.96 11.02 12.54
CA LEU A 153 15.80 11.37 11.39
C LEU A 153 15.40 10.59 10.13
N MET A 154 15.17 9.28 10.25
CA MET A 154 14.70 8.45 9.14
C MET A 154 13.31 8.85 8.69
N GLY A 155 12.40 9.21 9.60
CA GLY A 155 11.07 9.71 9.26
C GLY A 155 11.12 11.00 8.44
N ILE A 156 11.98 11.96 8.82
CA ILE A 156 12.15 13.21 8.07
C ILE A 156 12.80 12.94 6.71
N LEU A 157 13.85 12.13 6.68
CA LEU A 157 14.58 11.80 5.44
C LEU A 157 13.71 11.07 4.42
N THR A 158 12.94 10.08 4.86
CA THR A 158 12.03 9.30 3.99
C THR A 158 10.85 10.14 3.50
N LEU A 159 10.30 11.03 4.34
CA LEU A 159 9.30 12.01 3.94
C LEU A 159 9.84 12.94 2.85
N TYR A 160 11.05 13.48 3.04
CA TYR A 160 11.70 14.31 2.02
C TYR A 160 11.84 13.54 0.69
N CYS A 161 12.36 12.32 0.73
CA CYS A 161 12.51 11.49 -0.45
C CYS A 161 11.16 11.18 -1.13
N CYS A 162 10.11 10.91 -0.34
CA CYS A 162 8.76 10.67 -0.85
C CYS A 162 8.19 11.94 -1.52
N TYR A 163 8.41 13.10 -0.93
CA TYR A 163 8.07 14.38 -1.55
C TYR A 163 8.77 14.57 -2.91
N ARG A 164 10.06 14.21 -3.03
CA ARG A 164 10.79 14.25 -4.30
C ARG A 164 10.17 13.30 -5.34
N VAL A 165 9.76 12.10 -4.93
CA VAL A 165 9.04 11.14 -5.79
C VAL A 165 7.73 11.75 -6.31
N VAL A 166 6.90 12.32 -5.44
CA VAL A 166 5.63 12.94 -5.84
C VAL A 166 5.85 14.12 -6.79
N LYS A 167 6.85 14.97 -6.51
CA LYS A 167 7.18 16.15 -7.33
C LYS A 167 7.87 15.80 -8.65
N SER A 168 8.43 14.61 -8.79
CA SER A 168 9.13 14.21 -10.02
C SER A 168 8.23 14.27 -11.27
N ARG A 169 6.92 14.00 -11.12
CA ARG A 169 5.95 14.08 -12.23
C ARG A 169 5.71 15.50 -12.73
N THR A 170 5.72 16.48 -11.84
CA THR A 170 5.46 17.89 -12.18
C THR A 170 6.71 18.61 -12.68
N MET A 171 7.88 17.99 -12.54
CA MET A 171 9.15 18.51 -13.04
C MET A 171 9.40 18.22 -14.52
N ILE A 172 8.61 17.34 -15.14
CA ILE A 172 8.73 17.02 -16.57
C ILE A 172 7.92 18.05 -17.36
N PRO A 173 8.57 18.94 -18.15
CA PRO A 173 7.84 19.92 -18.94
C PRO A 173 7.19 19.25 -20.17
N SER A 174 6.04 19.80 -20.59
CA SER A 174 5.45 19.59 -21.92
C SER A 174 4.88 18.20 -22.25
N ILE A 175 4.76 17.30 -21.27
CA ILE A 175 4.15 15.96 -21.45
C ILE A 175 3.07 15.77 -20.39
N ASP A 176 1.90 15.23 -20.77
CA ASP A 176 0.89 14.82 -19.79
C ASP A 176 1.37 13.57 -19.04
N THR A 177 1.74 13.76 -17.78
CA THR A 177 2.23 12.71 -16.87
C THR A 177 1.13 12.18 -15.93
N SER A 178 -0.15 12.52 -16.19
CA SER A 178 -1.29 12.16 -15.35
C SER A 178 -1.50 10.65 -15.19
N THR A 179 -1.08 9.84 -16.16
CA THR A 179 -1.20 8.37 -16.16
C THR A 179 0.09 7.65 -15.75
N TRP A 180 1.18 8.38 -15.56
CA TRP A 180 2.50 7.78 -15.35
C TRP A 180 2.70 7.35 -13.91
N GLU A 181 3.25 6.14 -13.74
CA GLU A 181 3.73 5.65 -12.45
C GLU A 181 5.23 5.95 -12.28
N PHE A 182 5.76 5.75 -11.07
CA PHE A 182 7.16 6.07 -10.80
C PHE A 182 8.18 5.35 -11.71
N PRO A 183 7.98 4.06 -12.09
CA PRO A 183 8.85 3.41 -13.07
C PRO A 183 8.85 4.09 -14.45
N ASP A 184 7.73 4.69 -14.87
CA ASP A 184 7.64 5.44 -16.12
C ASP A 184 8.42 6.76 -16.06
N VAL A 185 8.39 7.42 -14.90
CA VAL A 185 9.26 8.58 -14.63
C VAL A 185 10.74 8.15 -14.72
N CYS A 186 11.11 7.01 -14.15
CA CYS A 186 12.47 6.49 -14.25
C CYS A 186 12.87 6.19 -15.70
N LYS A 187 11.94 5.67 -16.52
CA LYS A 187 12.14 5.44 -17.95
C LYS A 187 12.44 6.74 -18.70
N TYR A 188 11.76 7.84 -18.37
CA TYR A 188 11.98 9.13 -19.04
C TYR A 188 13.38 9.70 -18.76
N TYR A 189 13.88 9.61 -17.52
CA TYR A 189 15.19 10.18 -17.15
C TYR A 189 16.38 9.28 -17.50
N PHE A 190 16.25 7.96 -17.33
CA PHE A 190 17.37 7.02 -17.45
C PHE A 190 17.23 6.04 -18.63
N GLY A 191 16.18 6.16 -19.44
CA GLY A 191 15.89 5.26 -20.56
C GLY A 191 15.51 3.85 -20.11
N SER A 192 15.80 2.87 -20.97
CA SER A 192 15.44 1.46 -20.73
C SER A 192 16.11 0.87 -19.48
N PHE A 193 17.35 1.30 -19.17
CA PHE A 193 18.07 0.85 -17.98
C PHE A 193 17.32 1.23 -16.68
N GLY A 194 16.86 2.47 -16.55
CA GLY A 194 16.11 2.90 -15.37
C GLY A 194 14.75 2.21 -15.25
N GLN A 195 14.10 1.88 -16.36
CA GLN A 195 12.84 1.14 -16.34
C GLN A 195 13.05 -0.27 -15.76
N TRP A 196 14.01 -1.04 -16.28
CA TRP A 196 14.29 -2.39 -15.80
C TRP A 196 14.83 -2.40 -14.37
N SER A 197 15.72 -1.46 -14.03
CA SER A 197 16.29 -1.39 -12.69
C SER A 197 15.24 -0.97 -11.65
N SER A 198 14.39 0.02 -11.93
CA SER A 198 13.29 0.39 -11.03
C SER A 198 12.30 -0.77 -10.87
N LEU A 199 11.96 -1.49 -11.94
CA LEU A 199 11.12 -2.68 -11.84
C LEU A 199 11.73 -3.75 -10.93
N LEU A 200 13.03 -4.04 -11.07
CA LEU A 200 13.72 -5.04 -10.25
C LEU A 200 13.66 -4.68 -8.76
N PHE A 201 14.07 -3.47 -8.38
CA PHE A 201 14.07 -3.05 -6.97
C PHE A 201 12.65 -2.96 -6.38
N SER A 202 11.66 -2.64 -7.21
CA SER A 202 10.24 -2.65 -6.83
C SER A 202 9.77 -4.08 -6.49
N LEU A 203 10.10 -5.04 -7.36
CA LEU A 203 9.75 -6.45 -7.17
C LEU A 203 10.44 -7.04 -5.94
N VAL A 204 11.71 -6.69 -5.69
CA VAL A 204 12.42 -7.10 -4.46
C VAL A 204 11.65 -6.64 -3.22
N SER A 205 11.15 -5.40 -3.21
CA SER A 205 10.36 -4.89 -2.09
C SER A 205 9.03 -5.63 -1.91
N LEU A 206 8.30 -5.87 -3.00
CA LEU A 206 6.99 -6.54 -2.95
C LEU A 206 7.13 -8.00 -2.53
N ILE A 207 8.07 -8.73 -3.12
CA ILE A 207 8.35 -10.12 -2.76
C ILE A 207 8.84 -10.19 -1.31
N GLY A 208 9.73 -9.28 -0.89
CA GLY A 208 10.19 -9.20 0.51
C GLY A 208 9.04 -9.02 1.49
N ALA A 209 8.11 -8.10 1.21
CA ALA A 209 6.91 -7.90 2.04
C ALA A 209 6.02 -9.15 2.08
N MET A 210 5.80 -9.82 0.94
CA MET A 210 5.03 -11.06 0.88
C MET A 210 5.70 -12.18 1.70
N VAL A 211 7.03 -12.31 1.63
CA VAL A 211 7.76 -13.29 2.44
C VAL A 211 7.60 -13.01 3.94
N VAL A 212 7.75 -11.75 4.37
CA VAL A 212 7.54 -11.36 5.78
C VAL A 212 6.11 -11.67 6.24
N TYR A 213 5.13 -11.40 5.39
CA TYR A 213 3.73 -11.72 5.69
C TYR A 213 3.53 -13.23 5.85
N TRP A 214 4.16 -14.05 5.01
CA TRP A 214 4.07 -15.51 5.14
C TRP A 214 4.65 -16.02 6.46
N VAL A 215 5.81 -15.50 6.87
CA VAL A 215 6.46 -15.85 8.14
C VAL A 215 5.58 -15.43 9.33
N LEU A 216 5.04 -14.21 9.31
CA LEU A 216 4.20 -13.69 10.39
C LEU A 216 2.84 -14.39 10.46
N MET A 217 2.19 -14.64 9.32
CA MET A 217 0.95 -15.42 9.28
C MET A 217 1.18 -16.83 9.84
N SER A 218 2.31 -17.46 9.53
CA SER A 218 2.66 -18.78 10.09
C SER A 218 2.83 -18.71 11.61
N ASN A 219 3.52 -17.69 12.10
CA ASN A 219 3.73 -17.48 13.54
C ASN A 219 2.40 -17.23 14.28
N PHE A 220 1.53 -16.38 13.74
CA PHE A 220 0.23 -16.08 14.34
C PHE A 220 -0.70 -17.29 14.29
N LEU A 221 -0.79 -17.98 13.15
CA LEU A 221 -1.61 -19.18 13.02
C LEU A 221 -1.16 -20.27 13.99
N PHE A 222 0.16 -20.50 14.11
CA PHE A 222 0.71 -21.47 15.06
C PHE A 222 0.28 -21.15 16.50
N ASN A 223 0.50 -19.91 16.94
CA ASN A 223 0.16 -19.46 18.28
C ASN A 223 -1.35 -19.47 18.57
N THR A 224 -2.17 -19.08 17.59
CA THR A 224 -3.64 -19.14 17.68
C THR A 224 -4.11 -20.59 17.83
N GLY A 225 -3.55 -21.51 17.06
CA GLY A 225 -3.86 -22.95 17.19
C GLY A 225 -3.40 -23.52 18.53
N LYS A 226 -2.20 -23.17 19.01
CA LYS A 226 -1.71 -23.59 20.33
C LYS A 226 -2.62 -23.10 21.46
N PHE A 227 -3.10 -21.86 21.39
CA PHE A 227 -4.05 -21.32 22.37
C PHE A 227 -5.37 -22.11 22.37
N ILE A 228 -5.96 -22.34 21.19
CA ILE A 228 -7.22 -23.08 21.06
C ILE A 228 -7.06 -24.50 21.58
N TYR A 229 -5.97 -25.19 21.23
CA TYR A 229 -5.70 -26.53 21.70
C TYR A 229 -5.59 -26.59 23.22
N ASN A 230 -4.80 -25.69 23.83
CA ASN A 230 -4.64 -25.63 25.28
C ASN A 230 -5.94 -25.31 26.01
N TYR A 231 -6.77 -24.42 25.43
CA TYR A 231 -8.07 -24.06 25.99
C TYR A 231 -9.06 -25.24 25.92
N VAL A 232 -9.05 -26.02 24.85
CA VAL A 232 -9.94 -27.19 24.68
C VAL A 232 -9.54 -28.36 25.58
N HIS A 233 -8.24 -28.53 25.84
CA HIS A 233 -7.72 -29.65 26.63
C HIS A 233 -7.41 -29.29 28.09
N ASP A 234 -7.81 -28.09 28.55
CA ASP A 234 -7.55 -27.56 29.89
C ASP A 234 -6.07 -27.67 30.35
N ILE A 235 -5.14 -27.55 29.40
CA ILE A 235 -3.71 -27.68 29.69
C ILE A 235 -3.19 -26.35 30.23
N ASN A 236 -2.95 -26.30 31.54
CA ASN A 236 -2.34 -25.15 32.18
C ASN A 236 -0.80 -25.22 32.03
N ILE A 237 -0.28 -24.77 30.89
CA ILE A 237 1.16 -24.83 30.61
C ILE A 237 1.92 -23.87 31.55
N THR A 238 2.67 -24.43 32.50
CA THR A 238 3.82 -23.73 33.09
C THR A 238 4.97 -23.79 32.11
N ASP A 239 5.08 -22.81 31.20
CA ASP A 239 6.16 -22.79 30.20
C ASP A 239 7.53 -22.86 30.91
N ILE A 240 8.40 -23.77 30.46
CA ILE A 240 9.82 -23.92 30.88
C ILE A 240 10.65 -22.67 30.51
N VAL A 241 10.07 -21.76 29.71
CA VAL A 241 10.70 -20.54 29.24
C VAL A 241 10.83 -19.51 30.38
N PRO A 242 12.02 -18.91 30.59
CA PRO A 242 12.22 -17.84 31.56
C PRO A 242 11.19 -16.72 31.37
N GLY A 243 10.52 -16.31 32.45
CA GLY A 243 9.51 -15.27 32.39
C GLY A 243 9.13 -14.71 33.77
N THR A 244 8.35 -13.63 33.78
CA THR A 244 7.91 -12.99 35.03
C THR A 244 6.86 -13.83 35.78
N ASN A 245 6.88 -13.75 37.11
CA ASN A 245 5.85 -14.36 37.96
C ASN A 245 4.60 -13.46 38.02
N GLY A 246 3.40 -14.05 37.91
CA GLY A 246 2.11 -13.35 38.08
C GLY A 246 1.14 -13.51 36.92
N SER A 247 0.03 -12.76 36.96
CA SER A 247 -1.04 -12.81 35.95
C SER A 247 -0.68 -12.16 34.61
N ASN A 248 0.30 -11.25 34.59
CA ASN A 248 0.80 -10.57 33.39
C ASN A 248 2.23 -11.04 33.05
N ARG A 249 2.35 -12.31 32.66
CA ARG A 249 3.65 -12.93 32.34
C ARG A 249 4.21 -12.42 31.01
N VAL A 250 5.50 -12.10 31.01
CA VAL A 250 6.33 -11.81 29.81
C VAL A 250 7.41 -12.89 29.72
N ILE A 251 7.70 -13.37 28.52
CA ILE A 251 8.61 -14.50 28.25
C ILE A 251 9.83 -14.07 27.42
N CYS A 252 10.96 -14.74 27.65
CA CYS A 252 12.18 -14.65 26.83
C CYS A 252 12.43 -15.97 26.10
N PRO A 253 11.91 -16.15 24.87
CA PRO A 253 12.00 -17.43 24.17
C PRO A 253 13.43 -17.81 23.73
N ASN A 254 14.33 -16.85 23.55
CA ASN A 254 15.70 -17.10 23.08
C ASN A 254 16.71 -17.51 24.18
N ASP A 255 16.35 -17.49 25.46
CA ASP A 255 17.27 -17.84 26.56
C ASP A 255 17.18 -19.31 26.99
N GLY A 256 16.60 -20.18 26.14
CA GLY A 256 16.57 -21.63 26.33
C GLY A 256 17.93 -22.33 26.23
N GLY A 257 19.04 -21.56 26.19
CA GLY A 257 20.42 -22.07 26.14
C GLY A 257 21.08 -22.28 27.51
N GLN A 258 20.49 -21.79 28.60
CA GLN A 258 20.89 -22.25 29.93
C GLN A 258 20.04 -23.46 30.33
N GLU A 259 20.46 -24.64 29.86
CA GLU A 259 20.19 -25.87 30.62
C GLU A 259 20.74 -25.65 32.03
N ILE A 260 19.86 -25.38 33.00
CA ILE A 260 20.22 -25.55 34.41
C ILE A 260 20.42 -27.06 34.59
N PRO A 261 21.67 -27.55 34.79
CA PRO A 261 21.89 -28.97 34.99
C PRO A 261 21.41 -29.27 36.41
N GLY A 262 20.23 -29.88 36.54
CA GLY A 262 19.82 -30.39 37.86
C GLY A 262 18.35 -30.69 38.09
N ASN A 263 17.40 -30.02 37.42
CA ASN A 263 15.98 -30.27 37.65
C ASN A 263 15.27 -30.76 36.38
N ARG A 264 15.44 -32.05 36.09
CA ARG A 264 14.39 -32.82 35.42
C ARG A 264 13.21 -32.92 36.39
N THR A 265 12.46 -31.85 36.56
CA THR A 265 11.07 -31.98 37.02
C THR A 265 10.32 -32.59 35.85
N SER A 266 10.18 -33.91 35.92
CA SER A 266 9.24 -34.68 35.12
C SER A 266 7.89 -33.96 35.14
N LEU A 267 7.50 -33.49 33.97
CA LEU A 267 6.16 -33.05 33.58
C LEU A 267 5.11 -34.02 34.19
N PHE A 268 4.45 -33.62 35.28
CA PHE A 268 3.22 -34.30 35.71
C PHE A 268 2.06 -33.69 34.93
N LEU A 269 1.91 -34.11 33.68
CA LEU A 269 0.69 -33.86 32.89
C LEU A 269 -0.17 -35.12 32.90
N SER A 270 -1.30 -35.03 33.61
CA SER A 270 -2.36 -36.03 33.61
C SER A 270 -3.28 -35.82 32.40
N THR A 271 -2.78 -35.99 31.18
CA THR A 271 -3.55 -36.26 29.95
C THR A 271 -2.59 -36.90 28.93
N GLY A 272 -3.05 -37.93 28.21
CA GLY A 272 -2.18 -38.91 27.52
C GLY A 272 -1.08 -38.32 26.64
N ASP A 273 0.17 -38.66 26.98
CA ASP A 273 1.44 -38.28 26.32
C ASP A 273 1.37 -38.36 24.78
N ALA A 274 0.71 -39.40 24.25
CA ALA A 274 0.56 -39.64 22.82
C ALA A 274 -0.18 -38.52 22.07
N GLY A 275 -1.20 -37.90 22.69
CA GLY A 275 -2.02 -36.89 22.01
C GLY A 275 -1.36 -35.52 21.90
N PHE A 276 -0.44 -35.20 22.81
CA PHE A 276 0.34 -33.95 22.78
C PHE A 276 1.52 -34.05 21.82
N GLU A 277 2.25 -35.18 21.82
CA GLU A 277 3.32 -35.43 20.84
C GLU A 277 2.77 -35.47 19.40
N GLU A 278 1.61 -36.09 19.19
CA GLU A 278 0.93 -36.09 17.89
C GLU A 278 0.50 -34.67 17.49
N PHE A 279 -0.01 -33.86 18.43
CA PHE A 279 -0.32 -32.46 18.16
C PHE A 279 0.94 -31.65 17.76
N GLU A 280 2.07 -31.81 18.44
CA GLU A 280 3.30 -31.10 18.11
C GLU A 280 3.89 -31.52 16.75
N GLU A 281 3.71 -32.79 16.36
CA GLU A 281 4.11 -33.28 15.04
C GLU A 281 3.27 -32.66 13.92
N TRP A 282 1.95 -32.58 14.10
CA TRP A 282 1.02 -32.06 13.10
C TRP A 282 0.89 -30.52 13.13
N TRP A 283 1.25 -29.86 14.23
CA TRP A 283 1.12 -28.42 14.45
C TRP A 283 2.44 -27.75 14.81
N SER A 284 3.41 -27.81 13.90
CA SER A 284 4.76 -27.25 14.10
C SER A 284 4.92 -25.86 13.47
N LYS A 285 5.47 -24.90 14.24
CA LYS A 285 5.70 -23.50 13.83
C LYS A 285 6.42 -23.35 12.49
N SER A 286 7.44 -24.17 12.24
CA SER A 286 8.29 -24.07 11.04
C SER A 286 8.02 -25.16 10.00
N LYS A 287 7.44 -26.31 10.37
CA LYS A 287 7.24 -27.44 9.46
C LYS A 287 5.86 -27.43 8.79
N THR A 288 4.77 -27.64 9.53
CA THR A 288 3.44 -27.92 8.95
C THR A 288 2.61 -26.66 8.74
N VAL A 289 2.65 -25.71 9.69
CA VAL A 289 1.82 -24.49 9.66
C VAL A 289 2.02 -23.63 8.40
N PRO A 290 3.27 -23.40 7.92
CA PRO A 290 3.48 -22.65 6.67
C PRO A 290 2.83 -23.29 5.43
N PHE A 291 2.63 -24.62 5.42
CA PHE A 291 1.97 -25.34 4.31
C PHE A 291 0.45 -25.25 4.39
N TYR A 292 -0.16 -25.21 5.58
CA TYR A 292 -1.61 -25.03 5.70
C TYR A 292 -2.08 -23.68 5.11
N LEU A 293 -1.21 -22.67 5.14
CA LEU A 293 -1.47 -21.37 4.51
C LEU A 293 -1.51 -21.42 2.97
N ILE A 294 -1.16 -22.54 2.32
CA ILE A 294 -1.27 -22.71 0.86
C ILE A 294 -2.71 -22.46 0.37
N ILE A 295 -3.73 -22.59 1.21
CA ILE A 295 -5.11 -22.22 0.86
C ILE A 295 -5.21 -20.75 0.36
N ILE A 296 -4.32 -19.86 0.80
CA ILE A 296 -4.22 -18.46 0.35
C ILE A 296 -3.81 -18.38 -1.14
N LEU A 297 -3.14 -19.41 -1.70
CA LEU A 297 -2.85 -19.49 -3.12
C LEU A 297 -4.13 -19.45 -3.97
N LEU A 298 -5.24 -20.02 -3.48
CA LEU A 298 -6.54 -19.90 -4.15
C LEU A 298 -6.97 -18.43 -4.26
N LEU A 299 -6.79 -17.67 -3.18
CA LEU A 299 -7.15 -16.25 -3.10
C LEU A 299 -6.30 -15.37 -4.02
N LEU A 300 -5.01 -15.71 -4.20
CA LEU A 300 -4.10 -15.00 -5.10
C LEU A 300 -4.46 -15.12 -6.58
N ASN A 301 -5.25 -16.13 -6.97
CA ASN A 301 -5.62 -16.37 -8.36
C ASN A 301 -6.86 -15.56 -8.80
N PHE A 302 -7.50 -14.81 -7.91
CA PHE A 302 -8.60 -13.93 -8.28
C PHE A 302 -8.16 -12.84 -9.27
N LYS A 303 -9.01 -12.57 -10.26
CA LYS A 303 -8.71 -11.62 -11.35
C LYS A 303 -8.71 -10.16 -10.89
N SER A 304 -9.56 -9.81 -9.93
CA SER A 304 -9.73 -8.44 -9.44
C SER A 304 -9.44 -8.32 -7.94
N PRO A 305 -8.68 -7.28 -7.51
CA PRO A 305 -8.39 -7.05 -6.10
C PRO A 305 -9.51 -6.30 -5.36
N SER A 306 -10.54 -5.81 -6.08
CA SER A 306 -11.56 -4.89 -5.55
C SER A 306 -12.35 -5.46 -4.37
N PHE A 307 -12.49 -6.78 -4.29
CA PHE A 307 -13.11 -7.44 -3.14
C PHE A 307 -12.24 -7.29 -1.88
N PHE A 308 -10.94 -7.59 -1.97
CA PHE A 308 -9.99 -7.50 -0.86
C PHE A 308 -9.73 -6.05 -0.43
N ALA A 309 -9.78 -5.10 -1.36
CA ALA A 309 -9.63 -3.68 -1.04
C ALA A 309 -10.69 -3.17 -0.04
N LYS A 310 -11.91 -3.73 -0.05
CA LYS A 310 -12.97 -3.38 0.91
C LYS A 310 -12.64 -3.84 2.34
N PHE A 311 -11.87 -4.92 2.48
CA PHE A 311 -11.43 -5.43 3.78
C PHE A 311 -10.27 -4.63 4.38
N ASN A 312 -9.72 -3.64 3.68
CA ASN A 312 -8.63 -2.83 4.21
C ASN A 312 -9.02 -2.02 5.48
N ILE A 313 -10.33 -1.78 5.69
CA ILE A 313 -10.88 -1.19 6.92
C ILE A 313 -10.51 -2.04 8.16
N LEU A 314 -10.43 -3.35 8.00
CA LEU A 314 -10.04 -4.26 9.08
C LEU A 314 -8.59 -4.04 9.52
N GLY A 315 -7.70 -3.65 8.60
CA GLY A 315 -6.32 -3.34 8.96
C GLY A 315 -6.24 -2.20 9.99
N THR A 316 -7.10 -1.20 9.82
CA THR A 316 -7.24 -0.11 10.79
C THR A 316 -7.70 -0.61 12.15
N VAL A 317 -8.72 -1.47 12.20
CA VAL A 317 -9.21 -2.05 13.46
C VAL A 317 -8.08 -2.81 14.17
N SER A 318 -7.29 -3.55 13.41
CA SER A 318 -6.16 -4.33 13.92
C SER A 318 -5.07 -3.44 14.53
N VAL A 319 -4.72 -2.32 13.86
CA VAL A 319 -3.71 -1.36 14.37
C VAL A 319 -4.22 -0.61 15.60
N VAL A 320 -5.49 -0.17 15.60
CA VAL A 320 -6.10 0.48 16.77
C VAL A 320 -6.11 -0.47 17.97
N TYR A 321 -6.51 -1.73 17.76
CA TYR A 321 -6.45 -2.75 18.80
C TYR A 321 -5.02 -2.97 19.32
N LEU A 322 -4.03 -3.02 18.43
CA LEU A 322 -2.63 -3.17 18.80
C LEU A 322 -2.13 -2.00 19.66
N VAL A 323 -2.49 -0.76 19.32
CA VAL A 323 -2.14 0.43 20.12
C VAL A 323 -2.80 0.35 21.50
N ILE A 324 -4.07 -0.08 21.59
CA ILE A 324 -4.75 -0.30 22.86
C ILE A 324 -4.03 -1.38 23.69
N LEU A 325 -3.64 -2.50 23.06
CA LEU A 325 -2.85 -3.57 23.71
C LEU A 325 -1.56 -3.05 24.31
N VAL A 326 -0.78 -2.32 23.51
CA VAL A 326 0.50 -1.75 23.97
C VAL A 326 0.27 -0.81 25.15
N THR A 327 -0.77 0.02 25.09
CA THR A 327 -1.10 0.99 26.16
C THR A 327 -1.48 0.28 27.46
N VAL A 328 -2.36 -0.72 27.38
CA VAL A 328 -2.83 -1.48 28.54
C VAL A 328 -1.69 -2.29 29.15
N LYS A 329 -0.88 -2.98 28.32
CA LYS A 329 0.27 -3.74 28.81
C LYS A 329 1.32 -2.83 29.45
N ALA A 330 1.60 -1.67 28.86
CA ALA A 330 2.50 -0.68 29.47
C ALA A 330 1.99 -0.17 30.82
N ALA A 331 0.68 0.12 30.93
CA ALA A 331 0.07 0.57 32.19
C ALA A 331 0.12 -0.50 33.29
N HIS A 332 -0.03 -1.78 32.95
CA HIS A 332 0.04 -2.87 33.91
C HIS A 332 1.47 -3.25 34.32
N LEU A 333 2.42 -3.22 33.39
CA LEU A 333 3.80 -3.61 33.65
C LEU A 333 4.58 -2.48 34.34
N GLY A 334 4.21 -1.21 34.11
CA GLY A 334 4.96 -0.06 34.63
C GLY A 334 6.23 0.20 33.83
N PHE A 335 6.92 1.31 34.13
CA PHE A 335 8.12 1.75 33.41
C PHE A 335 9.39 1.31 34.12
N HIS A 336 10.28 0.66 33.38
CA HIS A 336 11.55 0.12 33.85
C HIS A 336 12.69 0.64 32.96
N LEU A 337 13.23 1.80 33.31
CA LEU A 337 14.29 2.48 32.56
C LEU A 337 15.44 2.84 33.49
N GLU A 338 16.63 2.40 33.11
CA GLU A 338 17.91 2.87 33.65
C GLU A 338 18.78 3.28 32.45
N PHE A 339 19.46 4.41 32.58
CA PHE A 339 20.16 5.04 31.46
C PHE A 339 21.67 4.85 31.61
N ASP A 340 22.19 3.78 31.00
CA ASP A 340 23.62 3.50 30.92
C ASP A 340 24.16 3.83 29.53
N TRP A 341 25.07 4.82 29.45
CA TRP A 341 25.53 5.35 28.17
C TRP A 341 26.53 4.45 27.43
N SER A 342 27.37 3.72 28.16
CA SER A 342 28.48 2.94 27.58
C SER A 342 28.73 1.59 28.23
N GLN A 343 28.28 1.40 29.47
CA GLN A 343 28.47 0.14 30.19
C GLN A 343 27.29 -0.79 29.92
N THR A 344 27.59 -2.07 29.70
CA THR A 344 26.57 -3.12 29.60
C THR A 344 26.20 -3.58 31.00
N SER A 345 24.95 -3.35 31.39
CA SER A 345 24.33 -3.97 32.57
C SER A 345 23.78 -5.35 32.21
N GLU A 346 23.55 -6.20 33.21
CA GLU A 346 22.96 -7.54 33.01
C GLU A 346 21.52 -7.43 32.48
N TYR A 347 20.76 -6.45 32.97
CA TYR A 347 19.33 -6.28 32.64
C TYR A 347 19.05 -5.18 31.61
N PHE A 348 19.95 -4.21 31.45
CA PHE A 348 19.75 -3.04 30.59
C PHE A 348 20.73 -3.01 29.42
N VAL A 349 20.24 -2.53 28.28
CA VAL A 349 21.07 -2.34 27.07
C VAL A 349 21.62 -0.91 27.03
N PRO A 350 22.85 -0.69 26.52
CA PRO A 350 23.42 0.64 26.41
C PRO A 350 22.58 1.58 25.52
N GLU A 351 22.59 2.87 25.85
CA GLU A 351 21.89 3.92 25.09
C GLU A 351 22.44 4.11 23.66
N PHE A 352 23.71 3.80 23.45
CA PHE A 352 24.38 3.82 22.16
C PHE A 352 24.97 2.44 21.84
N ARG A 353 24.47 1.82 20.77
CA ARG A 353 24.97 0.53 20.28
C ARG A 353 25.41 0.64 18.82
N LEU A 354 26.53 0.00 18.51
CA LEU A 354 27.05 -0.05 17.15
C LEU A 354 26.11 -0.77 16.17
N LYS A 355 25.19 -1.61 16.64
CA LYS A 355 24.19 -2.32 15.82
C LYS A 355 23.02 -1.42 15.35
N PHE A 356 23.10 -0.10 15.56
CA PHE A 356 22.09 0.85 15.10
C PHE A 356 21.73 0.77 13.60
N PRO A 357 22.59 0.35 12.65
CA PRO A 357 22.19 0.23 11.26
C PRO A 357 21.09 -0.82 11.03
N GLN A 358 20.94 -1.80 11.92
CA GLN A 358 19.85 -2.77 11.80
C GLN A 358 18.49 -2.07 11.90
N LEU A 359 18.37 -1.03 12.75
CA LEU A 359 17.18 -0.21 12.86
C LEU A 359 16.95 0.65 11.60
N THR A 360 18.00 1.23 11.00
CA THR A 360 17.84 2.05 9.78
C THR A 360 17.31 1.20 8.61
N GLY A 361 17.77 -0.04 8.48
CA GLY A 361 17.24 -0.99 7.50
C GLY A 361 15.75 -1.28 7.71
N VAL A 362 15.36 -1.55 8.96
CA VAL A 362 13.94 -1.78 9.33
C VAL A 362 13.07 -0.57 9.04
N LEU A 363 13.50 0.62 9.47
CA LEU A 363 12.74 1.85 9.26
C LEU A 363 12.62 2.24 7.80
N THR A 364 13.60 1.89 6.96
CA THR A 364 13.53 2.14 5.52
C THR A 364 12.36 1.39 4.89
N LEU A 365 12.09 0.15 5.33
CA LEU A 365 10.91 -0.59 4.89
C LEU A 365 9.63 -0.10 5.59
N ALA A 366 9.71 0.28 6.87
CA ALA A 366 8.55 0.76 7.62
C ALA A 366 7.95 2.04 7.02
N PHE A 367 8.78 2.97 6.58
CA PHE A 367 8.36 4.20 5.90
C PHE A 367 8.29 4.05 4.37
N PHE A 368 8.18 2.83 3.85
CA PHE A 368 8.18 2.58 2.42
C PHE A 368 6.78 2.70 1.81
N ILE A 369 6.54 3.78 1.09
CA ILE A 369 5.34 3.96 0.24
C ILE A 369 5.68 4.54 -1.14
N HIS A 370 6.96 4.84 -1.39
CA HIS A 370 7.47 5.57 -2.56
C HIS A 370 7.04 4.94 -3.89
N ASN A 371 6.86 3.62 -3.92
CA ASN A 371 6.46 2.88 -5.13
C ASN A 371 4.99 3.10 -5.54
N CYS A 372 4.08 3.28 -4.58
CA CYS A 372 2.63 3.38 -4.83
C CYS A 372 2.04 4.75 -4.47
N ILE A 373 2.85 5.69 -3.99
CA ILE A 373 2.37 6.99 -3.54
C ILE A 373 1.75 7.81 -4.67
N ILE A 374 2.26 7.67 -5.90
CA ILE A 374 1.73 8.37 -7.08
C ILE A 374 0.31 7.88 -7.37
N THR A 375 0.09 6.57 -7.46
CA THR A 375 -1.24 5.96 -7.64
C THR A 375 -2.19 6.35 -6.52
N LEU A 376 -1.71 6.36 -5.27
CA LEU A 376 -2.56 6.66 -4.11
C LEU A 376 -2.99 8.14 -4.11
N LEU A 377 -2.07 9.07 -4.32
CA LEU A 377 -2.36 10.50 -4.35
C LEU A 377 -3.19 10.91 -5.57
N LYS A 378 -3.09 10.19 -6.71
CA LYS A 378 -3.95 10.44 -7.89
C LYS A 378 -5.44 10.32 -7.57
N ASN A 379 -5.80 9.51 -6.57
CA ASN A 379 -7.19 9.33 -6.15
C ASN A 379 -7.72 10.45 -5.22
N ASN A 380 -6.87 11.39 -4.80
CA ASN A 380 -7.27 12.51 -3.93
C ASN A 380 -8.03 13.59 -4.72
N LYS A 381 -9.18 14.05 -4.21
CA LYS A 381 -10.00 15.06 -4.88
C LYS A 381 -9.25 16.39 -5.07
N ASN A 382 -8.50 16.79 -4.05
CA ASN A 382 -7.80 18.08 -4.01
C ASN A 382 -6.29 17.88 -4.18
N GLN A 383 -5.82 17.81 -5.42
CA GLN A 383 -4.41 17.51 -5.75
C GLN A 383 -3.41 18.54 -5.19
N GLU A 384 -3.81 19.79 -4.98
CA GLU A 384 -2.97 20.84 -4.40
C GLU A 384 -2.54 20.53 -2.96
N ASN A 385 -3.40 19.83 -2.22
CA ASN A 385 -3.15 19.48 -0.82
C ASN A 385 -2.28 18.23 -0.65
N ASN A 386 -1.88 17.56 -1.72
CA ASN A 386 -1.17 16.28 -1.67
C ASN A 386 0.10 16.32 -0.80
N VAL A 387 0.87 17.41 -0.87
CA VAL A 387 2.12 17.55 -0.09
C VAL A 387 1.83 17.69 1.40
N ARG A 388 0.78 18.44 1.75
CA ARG A 388 0.30 18.58 3.12
C ARG A 388 -0.21 17.24 3.65
N ASP A 389 -1.07 16.58 2.89
CA ASP A 389 -1.69 15.31 3.24
C ASP A 389 -0.61 14.22 3.45
N LEU A 390 0.40 14.17 2.56
CA LEU A 390 1.56 13.29 2.70
C LEU A 390 2.36 13.56 3.99
N SER A 391 2.63 14.84 4.29
CA SER A 391 3.41 15.23 5.46
C SER A 391 2.70 14.89 6.78
N ILE A 392 1.38 15.14 6.85
CA ILE A 392 0.55 14.77 8.00
C ILE A 392 0.52 13.25 8.18
N ALA A 393 0.40 12.49 7.08
CA ALA A 393 0.40 11.04 7.15
C ALA A 393 1.73 10.48 7.69
N TYR A 394 2.87 10.95 7.18
CA TYR A 394 4.19 10.54 7.69
C TYR A 394 4.40 10.93 9.16
N PHE A 395 3.94 12.11 9.57
CA PHE A 395 3.99 12.53 10.96
C PHE A 395 3.17 11.59 11.87
N LEU A 396 1.94 11.24 11.46
CA LEU A 396 1.09 10.29 12.18
C LEU A 396 1.72 8.88 12.22
N VAL A 397 2.35 8.45 11.13
CA VAL A 397 3.07 7.17 11.08
C VAL A 397 4.26 7.17 12.05
N GLY A 398 5.08 8.22 12.00
CA GLY A 398 6.24 8.38 12.86
C GLY A 398 5.89 8.43 14.35
N ILE A 399 4.84 9.16 14.73
CA ILE A 399 4.34 9.17 16.11
C ILE A 399 3.86 7.78 16.53
N THR A 400 3.15 7.06 15.67
CA THR A 400 2.63 5.73 16.01
C THR A 400 3.76 4.72 16.24
N TYR A 401 4.79 4.73 15.38
CA TYR A 401 5.97 3.89 15.55
C TYR A 401 6.78 4.27 16.79
N LEU A 402 6.98 5.57 17.03
CA LEU A 402 7.66 6.06 18.21
C LEU A 402 6.90 5.66 19.48
N TYR A 403 5.57 5.83 19.49
CA TYR A 403 4.71 5.49 20.61
C TYR A 403 4.80 4.01 20.97
N VAL A 404 4.58 3.11 20.00
CA VAL A 404 4.64 1.66 20.25
C VAL A 404 6.07 1.22 20.60
N GLY A 405 7.07 1.73 19.89
CA GLY A 405 8.47 1.41 20.13
C GLY A 405 8.92 1.78 21.54
N VAL A 406 8.66 3.03 21.96
CA VAL A 406 9.04 3.55 23.26
C VAL A 406 8.29 2.85 24.39
N LEU A 407 6.97 2.68 24.26
CA LEU A 407 6.18 2.06 25.33
C LEU A 407 6.57 0.60 25.58
N ILE A 408 6.73 -0.21 24.53
CA ILE A 408 7.13 -1.61 24.71
C ILE A 408 8.55 -1.71 25.28
N PHE A 409 9.49 -0.90 24.80
CA PHE A 409 10.87 -0.91 25.31
C PHE A 409 10.95 -0.47 26.78
N ALA A 410 10.24 0.60 27.12
CA ALA A 410 10.24 1.17 28.47
C ALA A 410 9.45 0.31 29.46
N ALA A 411 8.37 -0.34 29.02
CA ALA A 411 7.55 -1.20 29.87
C ALA A 411 8.07 -2.64 29.98
N PHE A 412 9.08 -3.02 29.17
CA PHE A 412 9.68 -4.34 29.27
C PHE A 412 10.28 -4.56 30.68
N PRO A 413 9.91 -5.64 31.38
CA PRO A 413 10.20 -5.83 32.81
C PRO A 413 11.69 -6.14 33.05
N SER A 414 12.46 -5.11 33.40
CA SER A 414 13.90 -5.17 33.66
C SER A 414 14.27 -4.42 34.93
N PRO A 415 14.73 -5.08 36.01
CA PRO A 415 14.72 -6.53 36.28
C PRO A 415 13.28 -7.10 36.38
N PRO A 416 13.04 -8.42 36.20
CA PRO A 416 14.01 -9.53 36.20
C PRO A 416 14.53 -9.99 34.83
N LEU A 417 13.96 -9.53 33.71
CA LEU A 417 14.38 -9.96 32.36
C LEU A 417 15.34 -8.92 31.75
N SER A 418 16.31 -9.39 30.97
CA SER A 418 17.19 -8.50 30.21
C SER A 418 16.45 -7.87 29.02
N LYS A 419 16.68 -6.58 28.76
CA LYS A 419 16.13 -5.91 27.55
C LYS A 419 16.63 -6.54 26.25
N GLU A 420 17.68 -7.36 26.27
CA GLU A 420 18.09 -8.18 25.12
C GLU A 420 17.04 -9.20 24.69
N CYS A 421 16.14 -9.61 25.59
CA CYS A 421 15.05 -10.56 25.33
C CYS A 421 13.93 -10.01 24.44
N ILE A 422 13.90 -8.70 24.14
CA ILE A 422 12.90 -8.15 23.22
C ILE A 422 13.07 -8.81 21.84
N GLU A 423 12.04 -9.54 21.43
CA GLU A 423 11.98 -10.30 20.18
C GLU A 423 11.63 -9.41 18.99
N GLN A 424 11.99 -9.87 17.79
CA GLN A 424 11.73 -9.15 16.54
C GLN A 424 10.25 -8.96 16.24
N ASN A 425 9.42 -9.86 16.73
CA ASN A 425 8.00 -9.66 16.87
C ASN A 425 7.74 -9.53 18.37
N PHE A 426 7.46 -8.33 18.86
CA PHE A 426 7.27 -8.14 20.31
C PHE A 426 6.09 -8.97 20.85
N LEU A 427 5.14 -9.38 20.00
CA LEU A 427 4.06 -10.28 20.41
C LEU A 427 4.58 -11.68 20.80
N ASP A 428 5.77 -12.09 20.35
CA ASP A 428 6.40 -13.36 20.75
C ASP A 428 6.95 -13.30 22.19
N ASN A 429 7.09 -12.09 22.78
CA ASN A 429 7.40 -11.94 24.21
C ASN A 429 6.18 -12.13 25.11
N PHE A 430 4.97 -12.22 24.55
CA PHE A 430 3.78 -12.54 25.32
C PHE A 430 3.42 -14.03 25.17
N PRO A 431 3.08 -14.70 26.27
CA PRO A 431 2.76 -16.12 26.26
C PRO A 431 1.50 -16.39 25.43
N SER A 432 1.37 -17.64 24.97
CA SER A 432 0.24 -18.01 24.09
C SER A 432 -1.11 -17.94 24.79
N ASN A 433 -1.13 -18.05 26.13
CA ASN A 433 -2.34 -18.00 26.96
C ASN A 433 -2.90 -16.58 27.22
N ASP A 434 -2.17 -15.53 26.84
CA ASP A 434 -2.63 -14.16 27.05
C ASP A 434 -3.74 -13.79 26.06
N ILE A 435 -4.97 -13.63 26.56
CA ILE A 435 -6.17 -13.38 25.74
C ILE A 435 -6.00 -12.12 24.88
N MET A 436 -5.40 -11.06 25.41
CA MET A 436 -5.22 -9.81 24.68
C MET A 436 -4.26 -9.99 23.50
N SER A 437 -3.14 -10.66 23.74
CA SER A 437 -2.17 -11.01 22.69
C SER A 437 -2.75 -11.98 21.66
N PHE A 438 -3.56 -12.96 22.10
CA PHE A 438 -4.27 -13.87 21.22
C PHE A 438 -5.23 -13.13 20.26
N LEU A 439 -6.05 -12.21 20.78
CA LEU A 439 -6.94 -11.39 19.96
C LEU A 439 -6.17 -10.49 18.98
N ALA A 440 -5.04 -9.90 19.39
CA ALA A 440 -4.18 -9.13 18.49
C ALA A 440 -3.65 -10.00 17.34
N ARG A 441 -3.18 -11.22 17.65
CA ARG A 441 -2.69 -12.17 16.64
C ARG A 441 -3.79 -12.54 15.64
N ILE A 442 -5.03 -12.74 16.08
CA ILE A 442 -6.17 -13.02 15.18
C ILE A 442 -6.48 -11.84 14.27
N PHE A 443 -6.58 -10.62 14.81
CA PHE A 443 -6.86 -9.43 13.99
C PHE A 443 -5.76 -9.18 12.96
N LEU A 444 -4.49 -9.27 13.39
CA LEU A 444 -3.34 -9.16 12.50
C LEU A 444 -3.29 -10.28 11.46
N LEU A 445 -3.63 -11.52 11.82
CA LEU A 445 -3.71 -12.65 10.89
C LEU A 445 -4.78 -12.40 9.82
N PHE A 446 -5.98 -11.99 10.22
CA PHE A 446 -7.08 -11.72 9.28
C PHE A 446 -6.76 -10.50 8.37
N GLN A 447 -6.09 -9.47 8.93
CA GLN A 447 -5.53 -8.37 8.13
C GLN A 447 -4.51 -8.88 7.10
N MET A 448 -3.56 -9.72 7.49
CA MET A 448 -2.53 -10.20 6.57
C MET A 448 -3.10 -11.09 5.48
N ILE A 449 -4.06 -11.95 5.79
CA ILE A 449 -4.75 -12.79 4.79
C ILE A 449 -5.46 -11.94 3.74
N THR A 450 -6.04 -10.79 4.12
CA THR A 450 -6.75 -9.90 3.19
C THR A 450 -5.82 -8.98 2.40
N VAL A 451 -4.69 -8.56 2.96
CA VAL A 451 -3.71 -7.69 2.28
C VAL A 451 -2.77 -8.49 1.36
N TYR A 452 -2.47 -9.75 1.68
CA TYR A 452 -1.54 -10.58 0.90
C TYR A 452 -1.94 -10.74 -0.58
N PRO A 453 -3.22 -11.00 -0.94
CA PRO A 453 -3.67 -11.01 -2.34
C PRO A 453 -3.51 -9.67 -3.06
N LEU A 454 -3.66 -8.54 -2.35
CA LEU A 454 -3.48 -7.21 -2.94
C LEU A 454 -2.02 -6.97 -3.33
N LEU A 455 -1.08 -7.36 -2.46
CA LEU A 455 0.37 -7.29 -2.76
C LEU A 455 0.74 -8.21 -3.92
N GLY A 456 0.18 -9.43 -3.97
CA GLY A 456 0.36 -10.35 -5.09
C GLY A 456 -0.17 -9.79 -6.42
N TYR A 457 -1.33 -9.12 -6.39
CA TYR A 457 -1.85 -8.42 -7.57
C TYR A 457 -0.93 -7.29 -8.04
N LEU A 458 -0.37 -6.50 -7.13
CA LEU A 458 0.60 -5.44 -7.48
C LEU A 458 1.86 -6.02 -8.10
N ALA A 459 2.43 -7.09 -7.51
CA ALA A 459 3.60 -7.78 -8.08
C ALA A 459 3.32 -8.31 -9.48
N ARG A 460 2.11 -8.83 -9.71
CA ARG A 460 1.65 -9.30 -11.02
C ARG A 460 1.51 -8.18 -12.04
N VAL A 461 0.88 -7.05 -11.67
CA VAL A 461 0.74 -5.89 -12.57
C VAL A 461 2.12 -5.39 -13.01
N GLN A 462 3.06 -5.31 -12.07
CA GLN A 462 4.40 -4.83 -12.37
C GLN A 462 5.20 -5.82 -13.24
N LEU A 463 5.21 -7.11 -12.89
CA LEU A 463 5.99 -8.11 -13.62
C LEU A 463 5.34 -8.48 -14.96
N LEU A 464 4.08 -8.96 -14.94
CA LEU A 464 3.42 -9.46 -16.14
C LEU A 464 2.99 -8.31 -17.06
N GLY A 465 2.57 -7.18 -16.50
CA GLY A 465 2.27 -5.99 -17.30
C GLY A 465 3.48 -5.48 -18.06
N HIS A 466 4.68 -5.53 -17.45
CA HIS A 466 5.90 -5.11 -18.12
C HIS A 466 6.39 -6.13 -19.17
N ILE A 467 6.42 -7.42 -18.84
CA ILE A 467 6.95 -8.47 -19.73
C ILE A 467 6.01 -8.76 -20.90
N PHE A 468 4.70 -8.85 -20.64
CA PHE A 468 3.71 -9.31 -21.62
C PHE A 468 2.79 -8.20 -22.15
N GLY A 469 2.93 -6.96 -21.65
CA GLY A 469 2.06 -5.83 -22.01
C GLY A 469 0.62 -5.94 -21.46
N ASN A 470 0.24 -7.11 -20.94
CA ASN A 470 -1.09 -7.41 -20.42
C ASN A 470 -1.02 -7.83 -18.95
N VAL A 471 -1.92 -7.26 -18.14
CA VAL A 471 -1.99 -7.56 -16.69
C VAL A 471 -2.38 -9.01 -16.43
N TYR A 472 -3.23 -9.63 -17.28
CA TYR A 472 -3.63 -11.04 -17.21
C TYR A 472 -3.34 -11.73 -18.56
N PRO A 473 -2.11 -12.21 -18.82
CA PRO A 473 -1.80 -12.84 -20.11
C PRO A 473 -2.49 -14.22 -20.25
N SER A 474 -2.37 -15.08 -19.23
CA SER A 474 -3.11 -16.35 -19.14
C SER A 474 -3.11 -16.88 -17.70
N PHE A 475 -4.01 -17.82 -17.40
CA PHE A 475 -4.10 -18.45 -16.08
C PHE A 475 -2.78 -19.13 -15.67
N LEU A 476 -2.12 -19.86 -16.60
CA LEU A 476 -0.88 -20.57 -16.29
C LEU A 476 0.26 -19.64 -15.89
N HIS A 477 0.41 -18.51 -16.59
CA HIS A 477 1.46 -17.53 -16.27
C HIS A 477 1.26 -16.92 -14.88
N VAL A 478 0.01 -16.58 -14.55
CA VAL A 478 -0.35 -16.04 -13.22
C VAL A 478 -0.16 -17.10 -12.14
N PHE A 479 -0.58 -18.34 -12.40
CA PHE A 479 -0.45 -19.44 -11.45
C PHE A 479 1.01 -19.76 -11.14
N ILE A 480 1.88 -19.83 -12.16
CA ILE A 480 3.32 -20.08 -11.98
C ILE A 480 3.97 -18.96 -11.15
N LEU A 481 3.64 -17.69 -11.43
CA LEU A 481 4.15 -16.56 -10.65
C LEU A 481 3.71 -16.65 -9.19
N ASN A 482 2.41 -16.87 -8.94
CA ASN A 482 1.87 -16.99 -7.60
C ASN A 482 2.47 -18.18 -6.84
N LEU A 483 2.67 -19.32 -7.52
CA LEU A 483 3.32 -20.50 -6.96
C LEU A 483 4.77 -20.22 -6.58
N ALA A 484 5.52 -19.50 -7.43
CA ALA A 484 6.88 -19.10 -7.14
C ALA A 484 6.96 -18.19 -5.91
N ILE A 485 6.10 -17.16 -5.83
CA ILE A 485 6.08 -16.22 -4.69
C ILE A 485 5.74 -16.95 -3.38
N VAL A 486 4.69 -17.78 -3.39
CA VAL A 486 4.31 -18.57 -2.21
C VAL A 486 5.40 -19.57 -1.85
N GLY A 487 6.04 -20.20 -2.83
CA GLY A 487 7.15 -21.13 -2.63
C GLY A 487 8.33 -20.47 -1.89
N VAL A 488 8.72 -19.26 -2.30
CA VAL A 488 9.76 -18.48 -1.60
C VAL A 488 9.34 -18.17 -0.15
N GLY A 489 8.07 -17.80 0.07
CA GLY A 489 7.52 -17.57 1.41
C GLY A 489 7.59 -18.80 2.32
N ILE A 490 7.22 -19.98 1.81
CA ILE A 490 7.26 -21.25 2.54
C ILE A 490 8.71 -21.66 2.87
N VAL A 491 9.61 -21.58 1.89
CA VAL A 491 11.04 -21.89 2.08
C VAL A 491 11.61 -20.99 3.18
N MET A 492 11.32 -19.69 3.14
CA MET A 492 11.85 -18.77 4.15
C MET A 492 11.27 -19.02 5.54
N ALA A 493 9.96 -19.28 5.65
CA ALA A 493 9.32 -19.62 6.93
C ALA A 493 9.84 -20.93 7.53
N ARG A 494 10.25 -21.89 6.69
CA ARG A 494 10.79 -23.18 7.13
C ARG A 494 12.25 -23.12 7.58
N PHE A 495 13.09 -22.42 6.82
CA PHE A 495 14.55 -22.47 6.99
C PHE A 495 15.12 -21.26 7.74
N TYR A 496 14.56 -20.06 7.54
CA TYR A 496 15.09 -18.83 8.15
C TYR A 496 13.97 -17.85 8.55
N PRO A 497 13.16 -18.16 9.58
CA PRO A 497 12.03 -17.34 10.04
C PRO A 497 12.45 -16.12 10.87
N ASN A 498 13.50 -15.41 10.44
CA ASN A 498 14.02 -14.22 11.10
C ASN A 498 13.41 -12.96 10.45
N ILE A 499 12.34 -12.45 11.05
CA ILE A 499 11.53 -11.34 10.54
C ILE A 499 12.37 -10.06 10.39
N GLY A 500 13.11 -9.68 11.43
CA GLY A 500 13.98 -8.50 11.45
C GLY A 500 15.09 -8.58 10.41
N GLY A 501 15.66 -9.78 10.20
CA GLY A 501 16.63 -10.04 9.15
C GLY A 501 16.07 -9.82 7.75
N ILE A 502 14.89 -10.36 7.45
CA ILE A 502 14.25 -10.18 6.13
C ILE A 502 13.89 -8.70 5.92
N ILE A 503 13.29 -8.06 6.92
CA ILE A 503 12.87 -6.66 6.85
C ILE A 503 14.08 -5.73 6.64
N ARG A 504 15.19 -5.91 7.39
CA ARG A 504 16.35 -5.01 7.28
C ARG A 504 17.03 -5.10 5.90
N TYR A 505 17.21 -6.30 5.35
CA TYR A 505 17.85 -6.49 4.05
C TYR A 505 16.94 -6.06 2.91
N SER A 506 15.65 -6.42 2.96
CA SER A 506 14.67 -5.99 1.96
C SER A 506 14.58 -4.46 1.95
N GLY A 507 14.41 -3.84 3.12
CA GLY A 507 14.31 -2.39 3.29
C GLY A 507 15.55 -1.64 2.82
N ALA A 508 16.75 -2.09 3.21
CA ALA A 508 17.98 -1.44 2.78
C ALA A 508 18.21 -1.56 1.26
N THR A 509 17.88 -2.72 0.67
CA THR A 509 18.07 -2.97 -0.78
C THR A 509 17.09 -2.18 -1.62
N CYS A 510 15.79 -2.24 -1.33
CA CYS A 510 14.79 -1.47 -2.09
C CYS A 510 14.90 0.04 -1.80
N GLY A 511 15.22 0.39 -0.55
CA GLY A 511 15.41 1.77 -0.11
C GLY A 511 16.58 2.46 -0.78
N LEU A 512 17.70 1.76 -0.99
CA LEU A 512 18.83 2.29 -1.76
C LEU A 512 18.34 2.88 -3.08
N ALA A 513 17.55 2.14 -3.83
CA ALA A 513 17.04 2.56 -5.13
C ALA A 513 15.91 3.58 -5.02
N PHE A 514 14.77 3.21 -4.44
CA PHE A 514 13.52 3.98 -4.50
C PHE A 514 13.43 5.13 -3.51
N VAL A 515 14.12 5.03 -2.37
CA VAL A 515 14.10 6.07 -1.34
C VAL A 515 15.25 7.03 -1.59
N PHE A 516 16.48 6.54 -1.74
CA PHE A 516 17.66 7.41 -1.75
C PHE A 516 18.15 7.80 -3.15
N VAL A 517 18.43 6.82 -4.02
CA VAL A 517 19.11 7.05 -5.31
C VAL A 517 18.21 7.70 -6.35
N TYR A 518 17.10 7.07 -6.72
CA TYR A 518 16.25 7.56 -7.82
C TYR A 518 15.70 8.97 -7.58
N PRO A 519 15.09 9.28 -6.41
CA PRO A 519 14.49 10.60 -6.21
C PRO A 519 15.55 11.71 -6.21
N SER A 520 16.75 11.40 -5.70
CA SER A 520 17.87 12.34 -5.66
C SER A 520 18.47 12.58 -7.06
N LEU A 521 18.74 11.52 -7.81
CA LEU A 521 19.27 11.63 -9.17
C LEU A 521 18.29 12.33 -10.12
N ILE A 522 17.00 11.99 -10.06
CA ILE A 522 15.97 12.64 -10.89
C ILE A 522 15.96 14.15 -10.63
N TYR A 523 16.07 14.57 -9.36
CA TYR A 523 16.12 15.98 -9.04
C TYR A 523 17.36 16.68 -9.57
N ILE A 524 18.54 16.11 -9.36
CA ILE A 524 19.81 16.68 -9.82
C ILE A 524 19.76 16.85 -11.34
N ILE A 525 19.32 15.82 -12.07
CA ILE A 525 19.22 15.84 -13.54
C ILE A 525 18.22 16.91 -13.99
N SER A 526 17.06 17.00 -13.33
CA SER A 526 16.05 18.01 -13.66
C SER A 526 16.58 19.44 -13.47
N LEU A 527 17.23 19.72 -12.33
CA LEU A 527 17.83 21.03 -12.06
C LEU A 527 18.98 21.37 -13.02
N HIS A 528 19.77 20.36 -13.40
CA HIS A 528 20.85 20.55 -14.36
C HIS A 528 20.31 20.93 -15.74
N ARG A 529 19.23 20.26 -16.20
CA ARG A 529 18.55 20.60 -17.46
C ARG A 529 17.96 22.01 -17.46
N GLU A 530 17.49 22.48 -16.30
CA GLU A 530 16.99 23.85 -16.12
C GLU A 530 18.10 24.91 -15.92
N GLY A 531 19.38 24.51 -15.83
CA GLY A 531 20.49 25.42 -15.54
C GLY A 531 20.45 26.05 -14.13
N ARG A 532 19.64 25.50 -13.21
CA ARG A 532 19.42 26.03 -11.84
C ARG A 532 20.12 25.24 -10.75
N LEU A 533 21.05 24.34 -11.12
CA LEU A 533 21.74 23.48 -10.17
C LEU A 533 22.72 24.30 -9.31
N THR A 534 22.48 24.34 -8.00
CA THR A 534 23.40 24.94 -7.02
C THR A 534 24.34 23.89 -6.43
N TRP A 535 25.55 24.30 -6.07
CA TRP A 535 26.54 23.43 -5.41
C TRP A 535 26.04 22.85 -4.08
N LEU A 536 25.27 23.63 -3.32
CA LEU A 536 24.64 23.17 -2.08
C LEU A 536 23.59 22.08 -2.36
N GLY A 537 22.75 22.29 -3.37
CA GLY A 537 21.75 21.30 -3.79
C GLY A 537 22.38 19.98 -4.22
N LEU A 538 23.46 20.05 -5.00
CA LEU A 538 24.24 18.87 -5.41
C LEU A 538 24.82 18.13 -4.21
N SER A 539 25.47 18.84 -3.29
CA SER A 539 26.13 18.26 -2.11
C SER A 539 25.15 17.53 -1.20
N ILE A 540 23.98 18.12 -0.93
CA ILE A 540 22.93 17.51 -0.09
C ILE A 540 22.42 16.20 -0.71
N HIS A 541 22.17 16.19 -2.02
CA HIS A 541 21.62 14.99 -2.68
C HIS A 541 22.66 13.88 -2.84
N ILE A 542 23.93 14.22 -3.05
CA ILE A 542 25.03 13.24 -3.00
C ILE A 542 25.12 12.63 -1.59
N PHE A 543 25.01 13.44 -0.54
CA PHE A 543 25.02 12.95 0.83
C PHE A 543 23.85 11.97 1.10
N ILE A 544 22.65 12.25 0.62
CA ILE A 544 21.50 11.32 0.72
C ILE A 544 21.78 9.99 0.01
N ILE A 545 22.40 10.03 -1.17
CA ILE A 545 22.79 8.82 -1.90
C ILE A 545 23.83 8.01 -1.11
N LEU A 546 24.84 8.68 -0.54
CA LEU A 546 25.86 8.05 0.29
C LEU A 546 25.26 7.40 1.55
N LEU A 547 24.28 8.04 2.19
CA LEU A 547 23.55 7.44 3.32
C LEU A 547 22.82 6.16 2.91
N GLY A 548 22.18 6.14 1.73
CA GLY A 548 21.53 4.95 1.20
C GLY A 548 22.51 3.80 0.95
N VAL A 549 23.67 4.10 0.36
CA VAL A 549 24.73 3.10 0.14
C VAL A 549 25.28 2.60 1.48
N ALA A 550 25.56 3.50 2.41
CA ALA A 550 26.03 3.16 3.76
C ALA A 550 25.03 2.28 4.51
N ASN A 551 23.72 2.56 4.38
CA ASN A 551 22.67 1.76 5.00
C ASN A 551 22.70 0.30 4.52
N LEU A 552 22.86 0.07 3.21
CA LEU A 552 22.96 -1.28 2.65
C LEU A 552 24.25 -1.99 3.07
N VAL A 553 25.39 -1.32 2.92
CA VAL A 553 26.71 -1.89 3.27
C VAL A 553 26.76 -2.25 4.76
N ALA A 554 26.22 -1.40 5.63
CA ALA A 554 26.20 -1.65 7.07
C ALA A 554 25.40 -2.89 7.47
N GLN A 555 24.37 -3.31 6.69
CA GLN A 555 23.64 -4.55 6.98
C GLN A 555 24.48 -5.82 6.78
N PHE A 556 25.53 -5.74 5.96
CA PHE A 556 26.45 -6.88 5.74
C PHE A 556 27.58 -6.90 6.77
N LEU A 557 27.91 -5.75 7.35
CA LEU A 557 28.96 -5.63 8.35
C LEU A 557 28.47 -5.99 9.76
N MET A 558 27.15 -6.08 10.01
CA MET A 558 26.57 -6.14 11.37
C MET A 558 25.36 -7.07 11.58
#